data_AF-A0A812YCW4-F1
#
_entry.id   AF-A0A812YCW4-F1
#
_cell.length_a   1.000
_cell.length_b   1.000
_cell.length_c   1.000
_cell.angle_alpha   90.00
_cell.angle_beta   90.00
_cell.angle_gamma   90.00
#
_symmetry.space_group_name_H-M   'P 1'
#
loop_
_entity.id
_entity.type
_entity.pdbx_description
1 polymer ?
#
loop_
_entity_poly.entity_id
_entity_poly.type
_entity_poly.pdbx_seq_one_letter_code
_entity_poly.pdbx_strand_id
1 'polypeptide(L)'
;MDVLTALLTPNPDGCECFEPNPFKPEKCKNCGRVWTEHAGVISEAHLKVFLQQRQKSQEDKDKKEAEAKQAAAAKKSAKKRASQAVEDDWLFGADKDEPEKNDEESDDDLGFRMFSAADFVTSDPGPVGSMIEPNRQLKVVNLIDWGECDVAQELSGAGEATGSSASTMAPPVEVRQTLPDPRAGGDSHFQESFGSTPNLVPLSGNQDLVTEIQHLKQMLADANEEKDIQVAIVRDEVQEKEQEIQALLRQKNETEALLREARQKIESEASQPAAASSPEQLAEVQQLRAQVAEAEAKLEAREAQEAAVSAEVQQLRARVAESEAEAEGRTPPPDQSSEVLQLRARADEAEALLKAREAQEAAVSAEVQQLRARVAESEAEAEGRTPPPDQSSEVLQLRARADEAEALLKALRQRDPTAHPEAGNSDGTSLDHSIEVEQLKARASQAEERLEALQKDTASSEELEPLRARAAQAETQLQAATLESQAKQAELEAWQQKHAASSAEVVQLRTRLAEVEEELKALQHSAAAPVQHAEDAQAAKALRDVRMHAEQQLAWILQRMGVTHQAAELQKVGANAPCV
;
A
#
# COMPACT_ATOMS: atom_id res chain seq x y z
N MET A 1 41.07 -18.76 -10.52
CA MET A 1 41.34 -18.82 -11.96
C MET A 1 41.49 -20.26 -12.45
N ASP A 2 42.27 -21.12 -11.77
CA ASP A 2 42.53 -22.49 -12.23
C ASP A 2 41.29 -23.41 -12.38
N VAL A 3 40.26 -23.21 -11.55
CA VAL A 3 39.00 -23.98 -11.68
C VAL A 3 38.21 -23.57 -12.94
N LEU A 4 38.37 -22.32 -13.40
CA LEU A 4 37.66 -21.80 -14.58
C LEU A 4 38.29 -22.28 -15.87
N THR A 5 39.62 -22.39 -15.90
CA THR A 5 40.35 -22.91 -17.05
C THR A 5 40.12 -24.41 -17.25
N ALA A 6 39.78 -25.15 -16.19
CA ALA A 6 39.50 -26.59 -16.25
C ALA A 6 38.18 -26.94 -16.97
N LEU A 7 37.26 -25.99 -17.15
CA LEU A 7 36.00 -26.19 -17.88
C LEU A 7 36.10 -25.86 -19.38
N LEU A 8 37.21 -25.27 -19.82
CA LEU A 8 37.42 -24.89 -21.22
C LEU A 8 38.14 -26.00 -21.96
N THR A 9 37.59 -26.40 -23.11
CA THR A 9 38.24 -27.34 -24.03
C THR A 9 39.20 -26.58 -24.95
N PRO A 10 40.38 -27.16 -25.25
CA PRO A 10 41.37 -26.52 -26.12
C PRO A 10 40.81 -26.31 -27.52
N ASN A 11 41.09 -25.14 -28.09
CA ASN A 11 40.57 -24.67 -29.37
C ASN A 11 40.91 -25.63 -30.52
N PRO A 12 39.93 -26.38 -31.06
CA PRO A 12 40.18 -27.42 -32.06
C PRO A 12 40.44 -26.85 -33.46
N ASP A 13 39.94 -25.64 -33.75
CA ASP A 13 39.97 -25.05 -35.11
C ASP A 13 41.03 -23.94 -35.25
N GLY A 14 41.83 -23.70 -34.21
CA GLY A 14 42.90 -22.70 -34.24
C GLY A 14 42.40 -21.25 -34.40
N CYS A 15 41.16 -20.94 -33.97
CA CYS A 15 40.67 -19.57 -33.99
C CYS A 15 41.60 -18.62 -33.23
N GLU A 16 42.06 -17.54 -33.86
CA GLU A 16 43.00 -16.60 -33.26
C GLU A 16 42.35 -15.72 -32.17
N CYS A 17 41.06 -15.43 -32.29
CA CYS A 17 40.30 -14.65 -31.33
C CYS A 17 38.84 -15.10 -31.23
N PHE A 18 38.28 -15.03 -30.02
CA PHE A 18 36.84 -15.21 -29.81
C PHE A 18 36.10 -13.88 -29.93
N GLU A 19 35.31 -13.74 -31.00
CA GLU A 19 34.30 -12.68 -31.14
C GLU A 19 32.90 -13.26 -30.86
N PRO A 20 32.15 -12.75 -29.85
CA PRO A 20 30.79 -13.18 -29.60
C PRO A 20 29.89 -12.93 -30.82
N ASN A 21 29.08 -13.92 -31.21
CA ASN A 21 28.09 -13.73 -32.26
C ASN A 21 26.92 -12.87 -31.74
N PRO A 22 26.53 -11.77 -32.43
CA PRO A 22 25.49 -10.85 -31.96
C PRO A 22 24.12 -11.50 -31.75
N PHE A 23 23.84 -12.61 -32.44
CA PHE A 23 22.56 -13.33 -32.31
C PHE A 23 22.61 -14.48 -31.31
N LYS A 24 23.80 -15.01 -31.06
CA LYS A 24 24.02 -16.16 -30.18
C LYS A 24 25.34 -15.94 -29.45
N PRO A 25 25.35 -15.15 -28.36
CA PRO A 25 26.59 -14.74 -27.70
C PRO A 25 27.42 -15.94 -27.24
N GLU A 26 26.77 -17.09 -27.00
CA GLU A 26 27.45 -18.34 -26.66
C GLU A 26 28.32 -18.94 -27.78
N LYS A 27 28.17 -18.49 -29.02
CA LYS A 27 28.88 -19.00 -30.19
C LYS A 27 29.89 -17.98 -30.72
N CYS A 28 31.05 -18.46 -31.12
CA CYS A 28 32.05 -17.66 -31.81
C CYS A 28 31.54 -17.28 -33.20
N LYS A 29 31.68 -16.01 -33.57
CA LYS A 29 31.33 -15.49 -34.90
C LYS A 29 32.15 -16.14 -36.02
N ASN A 30 33.40 -16.51 -35.75
CA ASN A 30 34.35 -16.97 -36.77
C ASN A 30 34.24 -18.47 -37.09
N CYS A 31 33.98 -19.33 -36.09
CA CYS A 31 33.88 -20.78 -36.31
C CYS A 31 32.51 -21.39 -35.94
N GLY A 32 31.60 -20.61 -35.34
CA GLY A 32 30.28 -21.07 -34.93
C GLY A 32 30.24 -22.03 -33.73
N ARG A 33 31.40 -22.41 -33.17
CA ARG A 33 31.51 -23.26 -31.98
C ARG A 33 31.22 -22.47 -30.71
N VAL A 34 30.85 -23.19 -29.66
CA VAL A 34 30.56 -22.60 -28.36
C VAL A 34 31.81 -22.00 -27.71
N TRP A 35 31.64 -20.97 -26.89
CA TRP A 35 32.74 -20.30 -26.19
C TRP A 35 33.54 -21.24 -25.29
N THR A 36 32.93 -22.31 -24.77
CA THR A 36 33.62 -23.31 -23.95
C THR A 36 34.72 -24.07 -24.69
N GLU A 37 34.73 -24.05 -26.03
CA GLU A 37 35.75 -24.68 -26.88
C GLU A 37 36.91 -23.71 -27.25
N HIS A 38 36.95 -22.50 -26.70
CA HIS A 38 37.95 -21.48 -27.06
C HIS A 38 38.94 -21.21 -25.93
N ALA A 39 39.47 -22.26 -25.28
CA ALA A 39 40.45 -22.09 -24.21
C ALA A 39 41.66 -21.27 -24.68
N GLY A 40 42.00 -20.21 -23.95
CA GLY A 40 43.18 -19.39 -24.18
C GLY A 40 43.03 -18.24 -25.19
N VAL A 41 41.97 -18.20 -25.99
CA VAL A 41 41.76 -17.14 -27.02
C VAL A 41 40.59 -16.20 -26.70
N ILE A 42 39.85 -16.46 -25.62
CA ILE A 42 38.81 -15.55 -25.11
C ILE A 42 39.45 -14.51 -24.22
N SER A 43 39.13 -13.23 -24.46
CA SER A 43 39.54 -12.15 -23.56
C SER A 43 38.95 -12.33 -22.16
N GLU A 44 39.71 -11.96 -21.12
CA GLU A 44 39.25 -12.09 -19.73
C GLU A 44 37.93 -11.33 -19.47
N ALA A 45 37.73 -10.21 -20.17
CA ALA A 45 36.50 -9.42 -20.09
C ALA A 45 35.27 -10.22 -20.59
N HIS A 46 35.38 -10.90 -21.73
CA HIS A 46 34.29 -11.73 -22.25
C HIS A 46 34.04 -12.95 -21.35
N LEU A 47 35.08 -13.58 -20.81
CA LEU A 47 34.93 -14.67 -19.84
C LEU A 47 34.12 -14.24 -18.61
N LYS A 48 34.37 -13.03 -18.07
CA LYS A 48 33.60 -12.51 -16.93
C LYS A 48 32.11 -12.34 -17.26
N VAL A 49 31.79 -11.81 -18.44
CA VAL A 49 30.40 -11.63 -18.88
C VAL A 49 29.68 -12.97 -19.00
N PHE A 50 30.29 -13.97 -19.65
CA PHE A 50 29.67 -15.31 -19.77
C PHE A 50 29.51 -16.01 -18.42
N LEU A 51 30.47 -15.85 -17.51
CA LEU A 51 30.36 -16.43 -16.17
C LEU A 51 29.25 -15.77 -15.36
N GLN A 52 29.13 -14.44 -15.41
CA GLN A 52 28.03 -13.72 -14.77
C GLN A 52 26.68 -14.11 -15.36
N GLN A 53 26.58 -14.24 -16.69
CA GLN A 53 25.35 -14.67 -17.35
C GLN A 53 24.98 -16.12 -16.98
N ARG A 54 25.97 -17.02 -16.89
CA ARG A 54 25.75 -18.41 -16.47
C ARG A 54 25.37 -18.51 -15.00
N GLN A 55 26.01 -17.73 -14.11
CA GLN A 55 25.65 -17.64 -12.70
C GLN A 55 24.22 -17.13 -12.55
N LYS A 56 23.87 -16.02 -13.23
CA LYS A 56 22.50 -15.48 -13.22
C LYS A 56 21.47 -16.49 -13.74
N SER A 57 21.77 -17.19 -14.84
CA SER A 57 20.87 -18.24 -15.35
C SER A 57 20.72 -19.42 -14.39
N GLN A 58 21.76 -19.78 -13.63
CA GLN A 58 21.68 -20.81 -12.61
C GLN A 58 20.89 -20.34 -11.39
N GLU A 59 21.12 -19.12 -10.91
CA GLU A 59 20.36 -18.49 -9.83
C GLU A 59 18.87 -18.37 -10.18
N ASP A 60 18.55 -17.97 -11.42
CA ASP A 60 17.16 -17.90 -11.91
C ASP A 60 16.52 -19.29 -11.99
N LYS A 61 17.27 -20.34 -12.35
CA LYS A 61 16.79 -21.73 -12.34
C LYS A 61 16.55 -22.23 -10.92
N ASP A 62 17.50 -22.01 -10.02
CA ASP A 62 17.42 -22.43 -8.62
C ASP A 62 16.28 -21.68 -7.90
N LYS A 63 16.08 -20.39 -8.22
CA LYS A 63 14.94 -19.58 -7.73
C LYS A 63 13.61 -20.15 -8.22
N LYS A 64 13.46 -20.42 -9.52
CA LYS A 64 12.25 -21.04 -10.09
C LYS A 64 11.97 -22.43 -9.50
N GLU A 65 13.00 -23.24 -9.25
CA GLU A 65 12.85 -24.53 -8.59
C GLU A 65 12.41 -24.39 -7.13
N ALA A 66 12.96 -23.42 -6.40
CA ALA A 66 12.58 -23.13 -5.02
C ALA A 66 11.12 -22.65 -4.92
N GLU A 67 10.69 -21.74 -5.80
CA GLU A 67 9.30 -21.27 -5.89
C GLU A 67 8.33 -22.41 -6.25
N ALA A 68 8.68 -23.25 -7.22
CA ALA A 68 7.87 -24.42 -7.58
C ALA A 68 7.75 -25.41 -6.39
N LYS A 69 8.83 -25.59 -5.63
CA LYS A 69 8.84 -26.46 -4.45
C LYS A 69 7.99 -25.88 -3.31
N GLN A 70 8.04 -24.57 -3.08
CA GLN A 70 7.20 -23.88 -2.09
C GLN A 70 5.73 -23.93 -2.49
N ALA A 71 5.39 -23.69 -3.76
CA ALA A 71 4.03 -23.81 -4.27
C ALA A 71 3.49 -25.25 -4.13
N ALA A 72 4.32 -26.26 -4.39
CA ALA A 72 3.94 -27.65 -4.18
C ALA A 72 3.75 -27.99 -2.69
N ALA A 73 4.56 -27.42 -1.79
CA ALA A 73 4.40 -27.58 -0.35
C ALA A 73 3.12 -26.89 0.16
N ALA A 74 2.82 -25.68 -0.31
CA ALA A 74 1.60 -24.94 -0.01
C ALA A 74 0.34 -25.67 -0.49
N LYS A 75 0.37 -26.24 -1.71
CA LYS A 75 -0.75 -27.08 -2.21
C LYS A 75 -0.94 -28.34 -1.36
N LYS A 76 0.15 -28.96 -0.90
CA LYS A 76 0.08 -30.14 -0.01
C LYS A 76 -0.46 -29.78 1.38
N SER A 77 -0.06 -28.66 1.96
CA SER A 77 -0.57 -28.21 3.26
C SER A 77 -2.03 -27.76 3.17
N ALA A 78 -2.43 -27.06 2.11
CA ALA A 78 -3.82 -26.71 1.84
C ALA A 78 -4.70 -27.95 1.66
N LYS A 79 -4.24 -28.96 0.90
CA LYS A 79 -4.96 -30.23 0.76
C LYS A 79 -5.08 -30.99 2.09
N LYS A 80 -4.03 -30.99 2.92
CA LYS A 80 -4.08 -31.58 4.27
C LYS A 80 -5.06 -30.85 5.19
N ARG A 81 -5.07 -29.52 5.18
CA ARG A 81 -6.04 -28.71 5.94
C ARG A 81 -7.48 -28.97 5.48
N ALA A 82 -7.71 -29.04 4.17
CA ALA A 82 -9.01 -29.34 3.60
C ALA A 82 -9.50 -30.76 3.95
N SER A 83 -8.62 -31.76 3.97
CA SER A 83 -9.00 -33.13 4.39
C SER A 83 -9.20 -33.26 5.89
N GLN A 84 -8.44 -32.51 6.71
CA GLN A 84 -8.54 -32.58 8.16
C GLN A 84 -9.79 -31.84 8.69
N ALA A 85 -10.15 -30.71 8.08
CA ALA A 85 -11.36 -29.97 8.46
C ALA A 85 -12.66 -30.76 8.22
N VAL A 86 -12.70 -31.64 7.21
CA VAL A 86 -13.88 -32.47 6.91
C VAL A 86 -14.07 -33.63 7.91
N GLU A 87 -13.00 -34.12 8.53
CA GLU A 87 -13.10 -35.21 9.52
C GLU A 87 -13.42 -34.68 10.94
N ASP A 88 -13.00 -33.46 11.29
CA ASP A 88 -13.30 -32.85 12.59
C ASP A 88 -14.72 -32.26 12.68
N ASP A 89 -15.28 -31.74 11.57
CA ASP A 89 -16.67 -31.22 11.53
C ASP A 89 -17.73 -32.33 11.68
N TRP A 90 -17.36 -33.57 11.37
CA TRP A 90 -18.24 -34.72 11.59
C TRP A 90 -18.06 -35.35 12.98
N LEU A 91 -16.94 -35.09 13.66
CA LEU A 91 -16.61 -35.68 14.96
C LEU A 91 -17.02 -34.80 16.16
N PHE A 92 -17.09 -33.47 16.00
CA PHE A 92 -17.61 -32.55 17.02
C PHE A 92 -19.03 -32.11 16.69
N GLY A 93 -19.96 -33.02 16.98
CA GLY A 93 -21.39 -32.93 16.71
C GLY A 93 -22.00 -31.53 16.85
N ALA A 94 -22.74 -31.18 15.79
CA ALA A 94 -23.80 -30.19 15.79
C ALA A 94 -24.94 -30.62 16.74
N ASP A 95 -24.72 -30.40 18.03
CA ASP A 95 -25.76 -30.24 19.05
C ASP A 95 -25.44 -28.92 19.78
N LYS A 96 -25.77 -27.79 19.15
CA LYS A 96 -25.86 -26.52 19.87
C LYS A 96 -26.94 -25.64 19.25
N ASP A 97 -28.06 -25.67 19.95
CA ASP A 97 -29.25 -24.83 19.88
C ASP A 97 -29.02 -23.45 19.25
N GLU A 98 -29.67 -23.23 18.10
CA GLU A 98 -30.00 -21.91 17.59
C GLU A 98 -31.23 -21.34 18.31
N PRO A 99 -31.24 -20.06 18.73
CA PRO A 99 -32.48 -19.35 18.98
C PRO A 99 -32.96 -18.64 17.71
N GLU A 100 -34.19 -19.02 17.33
CA GLU A 100 -35.13 -18.35 16.44
C GLU A 100 -34.85 -16.87 16.13
N LYS A 101 -34.76 -16.55 14.84
CA LYS A 101 -35.15 -15.24 14.30
C LYS A 101 -35.68 -15.36 12.87
N ASN A 102 -37.02 -15.36 12.80
CA ASN A 102 -37.91 -14.83 11.75
C ASN A 102 -37.39 -14.68 10.31
N ASP A 103 -37.91 -15.57 9.46
CA ASP A 103 -38.73 -15.32 8.28
C ASP A 103 -38.79 -13.90 7.70
N GLU A 104 -38.47 -13.82 6.40
CA GLU A 104 -39.20 -13.17 5.28
C GLU A 104 -38.21 -12.54 4.29
N GLU A 105 -37.87 -13.26 3.21
CA GLU A 105 -38.07 -12.84 1.80
C GLU A 105 -37.41 -13.89 0.88
N SER A 106 -38.24 -14.85 0.45
CA SER A 106 -37.95 -15.89 -0.55
C SER A 106 -38.14 -15.30 -1.94
N ASP A 107 -37.13 -15.47 -2.79
CA ASP A 107 -37.27 -15.47 -4.25
C ASP A 107 -36.52 -16.72 -4.78
N ASP A 108 -37.21 -17.86 -4.64
CA ASP A 108 -36.92 -19.12 -5.30
C ASP A 108 -37.07 -18.97 -6.82
N ASP A 109 -36.08 -19.39 -7.63
CA ASP A 109 -36.33 -20.21 -8.85
C ASP A 109 -35.09 -20.53 -9.71
N LEU A 110 -34.03 -21.13 -9.14
CA LEU A 110 -33.08 -21.96 -9.94
C LEU A 110 -32.68 -23.23 -9.18
N GLY A 111 -33.67 -23.87 -8.56
CA GLY A 111 -33.52 -25.14 -7.84
C GLY A 111 -33.03 -26.28 -8.75
N PHE A 112 -31.90 -26.87 -8.37
CA PHE A 112 -31.39 -28.13 -8.91
C PHE A 112 -32.44 -29.24 -8.75
N ARG A 113 -33.00 -29.71 -9.87
CA ARG A 113 -33.89 -30.89 -9.89
C ARG A 113 -33.07 -32.15 -9.58
N MET A 114 -33.34 -32.75 -8.42
CA MET A 114 -32.92 -34.13 -8.15
C MET A 114 -33.79 -35.09 -8.97
N PHE A 115 -33.16 -35.83 -9.89
CA PHE A 115 -33.79 -36.93 -10.60
C PHE A 115 -34.20 -38.01 -9.61
N SER A 116 -35.46 -38.44 -9.72
CA SER A 116 -36.00 -39.52 -8.89
C SER A 116 -35.73 -40.86 -9.56
N ALA A 117 -35.66 -41.94 -8.78
CA ALA A 117 -35.39 -43.29 -9.31
C ALA A 117 -36.39 -43.77 -10.38
N ALA A 118 -37.54 -43.11 -10.55
CA ALA A 118 -38.48 -43.38 -11.62
C ALA A 118 -38.01 -42.86 -13.00
N ASP A 119 -37.15 -41.85 -13.05
CA ASP A 119 -36.65 -41.24 -14.29
C ASP A 119 -35.62 -42.13 -15.02
N PHE A 120 -35.13 -43.19 -14.35
CA PHE A 120 -34.22 -44.18 -14.93
C PHE A 120 -34.93 -45.38 -15.60
N VAL A 121 -36.27 -45.45 -15.55
CA VAL A 121 -37.01 -46.65 -16.01
C VAL A 121 -37.48 -46.55 -17.48
N THR A 122 -37.40 -45.39 -18.12
CA THR A 122 -37.92 -45.18 -19.49
C THR A 122 -36.85 -44.77 -20.50
N SER A 123 -35.75 -45.52 -20.59
CA SER A 123 -34.87 -45.45 -21.76
C SER A 123 -34.27 -46.83 -22.05
N ASP A 124 -34.72 -47.41 -23.15
CA ASP A 124 -34.27 -48.70 -23.69
C ASP A 124 -32.74 -48.74 -23.95
N PRO A 125 -32.13 -49.93 -23.93
CA PRO A 125 -30.69 -50.12 -23.82
C PRO A 125 -29.99 -50.26 -25.19
N GLY A 126 -28.81 -49.64 -25.30
CA GLY A 126 -27.79 -49.94 -26.33
C GLY A 126 -26.51 -50.48 -25.68
N PRO A 127 -25.82 -51.49 -26.25
CA PRO A 127 -25.02 -52.43 -25.48
C PRO A 127 -23.51 -52.12 -25.43
N VAL A 128 -22.85 -52.81 -24.49
CA VAL A 128 -21.41 -53.12 -24.33
C VAL A 128 -20.44 -51.96 -24.08
N GLY A 129 -19.59 -51.97 -23.05
CA GLY A 129 -19.28 -52.97 -22.04
C GLY A 129 -18.01 -52.60 -21.25
N SER A 130 -17.75 -53.40 -20.23
CA SER A 130 -16.51 -53.53 -19.45
C SER A 130 -16.33 -52.65 -18.21
N MET A 131 -16.74 -53.24 -17.09
CA MET A 131 -16.09 -53.15 -15.79
C MET A 131 -14.55 -53.08 -15.89
N ILE A 132 -13.90 -52.16 -15.17
CA ILE A 132 -12.56 -52.39 -14.57
C ILE A 132 -12.43 -51.64 -13.22
N GLU A 133 -12.09 -52.45 -12.22
CA GLU A 133 -11.52 -52.28 -10.87
C GLU A 133 -10.84 -50.95 -10.44
N PRO A 134 -10.99 -50.54 -9.17
CA PRO A 134 -10.31 -49.39 -8.59
C PRO A 134 -8.97 -49.78 -7.95
N ASN A 135 -7.91 -50.00 -8.75
CA ASN A 135 -6.53 -49.90 -8.23
C ASN A 135 -5.45 -49.85 -9.34
N ARG A 136 -5.44 -48.80 -10.17
CA ARG A 136 -4.28 -48.51 -11.03
C ARG A 136 -3.85 -47.06 -10.86
N GLN A 137 -2.59 -46.89 -10.47
CA GLN A 137 -1.90 -45.61 -10.39
C GLN A 137 -2.08 -44.86 -11.72
N LEU A 138 -2.63 -43.64 -11.63
CA LEU A 138 -2.81 -42.72 -12.74
C LEU A 138 -1.42 -42.39 -13.33
N LYS A 139 -1.12 -42.99 -14.47
CA LYS A 139 0.03 -42.59 -15.29
C LYS A 139 -0.42 -41.37 -16.10
N VAL A 140 0.08 -40.20 -15.72
CA VAL A 140 -0.10 -38.98 -16.53
C VAL A 140 0.69 -39.18 -17.81
N VAL A 141 0.00 -39.63 -18.86
CA VAL A 141 0.52 -39.66 -20.22
C VAL A 141 0.21 -38.28 -20.79
N ASN A 142 1.27 -37.54 -21.12
CA ASN A 142 1.17 -36.21 -21.70
C ASN A 142 0.59 -36.36 -23.12
N LEU A 143 -0.71 -36.12 -23.28
CA LEU A 143 -1.46 -36.26 -24.53
C LEU A 143 -1.35 -35.04 -25.46
N ILE A 144 -0.52 -34.07 -25.11
CA ILE A 144 -0.19 -32.97 -26.03
C ILE A 144 1.08 -33.38 -26.78
N ASP A 145 0.88 -33.93 -27.97
CA ASP A 145 1.94 -34.11 -28.96
C ASP A 145 2.23 -32.73 -29.57
N TRP A 146 3.28 -32.07 -29.06
CA TRP A 146 3.73 -30.78 -29.57
C TRP A 146 4.42 -30.90 -30.94
N GLY A 147 4.58 -32.11 -31.49
CA GLY A 147 5.15 -32.36 -32.81
C GLY A 147 4.31 -31.87 -33.98
N GLU A 148 3.02 -31.60 -33.78
CA GLU A 148 2.14 -31.00 -34.81
C GLU A 148 2.23 -29.47 -34.89
N CYS A 149 2.95 -28.81 -33.95
CA CYS A 149 3.18 -27.36 -34.00
C CYS A 149 4.49 -26.96 -34.69
N ASP A 150 5.33 -27.91 -35.13
CA ASP A 150 6.45 -27.64 -36.05
C ASP A 150 5.93 -27.57 -37.49
N VAL A 151 5.14 -26.54 -37.80
CA VAL A 151 4.84 -26.18 -39.18
C VAL A 151 6.11 -25.63 -39.80
N ALA A 152 6.74 -26.45 -40.66
CA ALA A 152 7.81 -26.00 -41.53
C ALA A 152 7.31 -24.80 -42.33
N GLN A 153 7.87 -23.63 -42.03
CA GLN A 153 7.64 -22.39 -42.78
C GLN A 153 8.33 -22.52 -44.14
N GLU A 154 7.66 -23.21 -45.08
CA GLU A 154 8.10 -23.26 -46.47
C GLU A 154 7.81 -21.93 -47.15
N LEU A 155 8.91 -21.28 -47.53
CA LEU A 155 8.95 -20.18 -48.47
C LEU A 155 8.35 -20.64 -49.82
N SER A 156 7.18 -20.12 -50.17
CA SER A 156 6.75 -20.05 -51.58
C SER A 156 6.07 -18.72 -51.85
N GLY A 157 6.73 -17.93 -52.69
CA GLY A 157 6.18 -16.72 -53.25
C GLY A 157 5.32 -16.99 -54.48
N ALA A 158 4.71 -15.88 -54.93
CA ALA A 158 3.97 -15.67 -56.17
C ALA A 158 2.51 -16.14 -56.23
N GLY A 159 1.61 -15.15 -56.16
CA GLY A 159 0.71 -14.90 -57.28
C GLY A 159 -0.78 -15.22 -57.09
N GLU A 160 -1.57 -14.27 -57.60
CA GLU A 160 -2.96 -14.37 -58.04
C GLU A 160 -4.11 -14.11 -57.06
N ALA A 161 -4.78 -13.00 -57.39
CA ALA A 161 -6.13 -12.66 -57.01
C ALA A 161 -7.16 -13.67 -57.54
N THR A 162 -8.22 -13.93 -56.78
CA THR A 162 -9.62 -13.95 -57.23
C THR A 162 -10.59 -14.33 -56.09
N GLY A 163 -11.66 -13.54 -55.92
CA GLY A 163 -13.01 -14.08 -55.80
C GLY A 163 -13.64 -14.37 -54.42
N SER A 164 -14.40 -13.37 -53.93
CA SER A 164 -15.82 -13.47 -53.52
C SER A 164 -16.30 -14.19 -52.24
N SER A 165 -16.89 -13.36 -51.35
CA SER A 165 -18.31 -13.35 -50.91
C SER A 165 -18.71 -13.87 -49.51
N ALA A 166 -19.68 -13.12 -48.94
CA ALA A 166 -20.56 -13.34 -47.78
C ALA A 166 -19.99 -12.88 -46.41
N SER A 167 -20.69 -12.17 -45.51
CA SER A 167 -22.11 -11.78 -45.44
C SER A 167 -22.33 -10.59 -44.48
N THR A 168 -23.07 -9.59 -44.96
CA THR A 168 -24.09 -8.74 -44.33
C THR A 168 -24.49 -9.03 -42.87
N MET A 169 -24.49 -7.99 -42.01
CA MET A 169 -25.63 -7.53 -41.18
C MET A 169 -25.27 -6.23 -40.43
N ALA A 170 -25.95 -5.14 -40.79
CA ALA A 170 -25.96 -3.84 -40.10
C ALA A 170 -27.39 -3.53 -39.63
N PRO A 171 -27.61 -2.85 -38.49
CA PRO A 171 -28.92 -2.26 -38.16
C PRO A 171 -29.00 -0.75 -38.47
N PRO A 172 -30.21 -0.18 -38.54
CA PRO A 172 -30.50 1.04 -39.29
C PRO A 172 -30.44 2.32 -38.45
N VAL A 173 -30.05 3.41 -39.12
CA VAL A 173 -30.12 4.80 -38.63
C VAL A 173 -31.43 5.44 -39.09
N GLU A 174 -32.20 5.97 -38.15
CA GLU A 174 -33.45 6.70 -38.40
C GLU A 174 -33.30 8.20 -38.08
N VAL A 175 -33.16 8.99 -39.15
CA VAL A 175 -33.92 10.21 -39.53
C VAL A 175 -34.16 11.36 -38.50
N ARG A 176 -33.75 12.56 -38.97
CA ARG A 176 -34.26 13.94 -38.73
C ARG A 176 -33.87 14.68 -37.44
N GLN A 177 -33.14 15.79 -37.62
CA GLN A 177 -33.74 17.14 -37.65
C GLN A 177 -32.84 18.16 -38.35
N THR A 178 -33.46 18.89 -39.27
CA THR A 178 -32.94 19.99 -40.10
C THR A 178 -33.02 21.32 -39.35
N LEU A 179 -31.93 22.09 -39.32
CA LEU A 179 -31.94 23.54 -39.11
C LEU A 179 -31.01 24.21 -40.14
N PRO A 180 -31.41 25.37 -40.72
CA PRO A 180 -30.77 25.94 -41.90
C PRO A 180 -29.69 26.96 -41.54
N ASP A 181 -28.53 26.87 -42.20
CA ASP A 181 -27.51 27.92 -42.16
C ASP A 181 -27.59 28.76 -43.45
N PRO A 182 -27.79 30.10 -43.36
CA PRO A 182 -27.91 30.96 -44.52
C PRO A 182 -26.53 31.54 -44.87
N ARG A 183 -25.93 31.07 -45.98
CA ARG A 183 -24.95 31.88 -46.73
C ARG A 183 -24.90 31.45 -48.18
N ALA A 184 -25.94 31.90 -48.88
CA ALA A 184 -25.95 32.10 -50.31
C ALA A 184 -24.90 33.14 -50.72
N GLY A 185 -24.25 32.90 -51.85
CA GLY A 185 -23.71 33.95 -52.71
C GLY A 185 -22.22 33.85 -52.94
N GLY A 186 -21.80 33.13 -53.98
CA GLY A 186 -20.42 33.17 -54.42
C GLY A 186 -20.03 32.20 -55.54
N ASP A 187 -20.96 31.92 -56.47
CA ASP A 187 -20.64 31.29 -57.74
C ASP A 187 -19.59 32.14 -58.48
N SER A 188 -18.36 31.65 -58.56
CA SER A 188 -17.43 32.01 -59.62
C SER A 188 -16.58 30.79 -59.95
N HIS A 189 -17.17 29.98 -60.82
CA HIS A 189 -16.51 29.05 -61.71
C HIS A 189 -15.44 29.82 -62.52
N PHE A 190 -14.26 30.01 -61.91
CA PHE A 190 -13.09 30.55 -62.58
C PHE A 190 -12.18 29.38 -62.97
N GLN A 191 -12.52 28.81 -64.13
CA GLN A 191 -11.71 27.84 -64.84
C GLN A 191 -10.52 28.59 -65.47
N GLU A 192 -9.55 28.98 -64.65
CA GLU A 192 -8.30 29.55 -65.11
C GLU A 192 -7.38 28.43 -65.61
N SER A 193 -7.50 28.22 -66.92
CA SER A 193 -6.52 27.56 -67.76
C SER A 193 -5.24 28.40 -67.79
N PHE A 194 -4.39 28.26 -66.77
CA PHE A 194 -3.01 28.73 -66.85
C PHE A 194 -2.12 27.61 -67.37
N GLY A 195 -1.50 27.92 -68.51
CA GLY A 195 -0.68 27.01 -69.28
C GLY A 195 0.57 26.52 -68.56
N SER A 196 0.97 25.31 -68.97
CA SER A 196 2.34 24.83 -69.15
C SER A 196 3.40 25.48 -68.25
N THR A 197 3.43 25.06 -66.99
CA THR A 197 4.66 25.13 -66.19
C THR A 197 5.66 24.11 -66.73
N PRO A 198 6.96 24.47 -66.82
CA PRO A 198 7.99 23.59 -67.33
C PRO A 198 8.17 22.41 -66.37
N ASN A 199 8.24 21.24 -66.98
CA ASN A 199 8.58 19.92 -66.44
C ASN A 199 9.64 19.98 -65.31
N LEU A 200 9.18 20.18 -64.07
CA LEU A 200 10.00 20.00 -62.88
C LEU A 200 10.15 18.50 -62.67
N VAL A 201 11.40 18.05 -62.76
CA VAL A 201 11.86 16.69 -62.49
C VAL A 201 11.07 16.08 -61.33
N PRO A 202 10.56 14.83 -61.44
CA PRO A 202 9.88 14.16 -60.34
C PRO A 202 10.86 14.07 -59.17
N LEU A 203 10.65 14.88 -58.15
CA LEU A 203 11.43 14.85 -56.92
C LEU A 203 11.14 13.51 -56.23
N SER A 204 11.98 12.51 -56.47
CA SER A 204 12.00 11.23 -55.73
C SER A 204 11.96 11.41 -54.21
N GLY A 205 12.37 12.58 -53.70
CA GLY A 205 12.35 12.88 -52.26
C GLY A 205 10.97 12.88 -51.59
N ASN A 206 9.86 13.01 -52.34
CA ASN A 206 8.52 12.93 -51.72
C ASN A 206 8.17 11.51 -51.25
N GLN A 207 8.69 10.48 -51.91
CA GLN A 207 8.43 9.10 -51.52
C GLN A 207 9.25 8.72 -50.29
N ASP A 208 10.50 9.18 -50.22
CA ASP A 208 11.37 9.02 -49.04
C ASP A 208 10.76 9.69 -47.80
N LEU A 209 10.18 10.89 -47.96
CA LEU A 209 9.49 11.59 -46.87
C LEU A 209 8.25 10.83 -46.39
N VAL A 210 7.47 10.22 -47.30
CA VAL A 210 6.30 9.43 -46.90
C VAL A 210 6.71 8.17 -46.15
N THR A 211 7.77 7.48 -46.58
CA THR A 211 8.30 6.32 -45.85
C THR A 211 8.87 6.71 -44.49
N GLU A 212 9.55 7.85 -44.39
CA GLU A 212 10.05 8.36 -43.11
C GLU A 212 8.89 8.72 -42.17
N ILE A 213 7.84 9.38 -42.67
CA ILE A 213 6.64 9.67 -41.86
C ILE A 213 5.98 8.38 -41.38
N GLN A 214 5.90 7.34 -42.22
CA GLN A 214 5.36 6.04 -41.81
C GLN A 214 6.23 5.37 -40.76
N HIS A 215 7.56 5.41 -40.93
CA HIS A 215 8.51 4.89 -39.96
C HIS A 215 8.43 5.62 -38.61
N LEU A 216 8.38 6.96 -38.61
CA LEU A 216 8.20 7.78 -37.41
C LEU A 216 6.86 7.47 -36.71
N LYS A 217 5.77 7.26 -37.48
CA LYS A 217 4.48 6.85 -36.92
C LYS A 217 4.55 5.47 -36.27
N GLN A 218 5.25 4.52 -36.89
CA GLN A 218 5.46 3.20 -36.31
C GLN A 218 6.26 3.30 -35.01
N MET A 219 7.37 4.03 -34.98
CA MET A 219 8.16 4.23 -33.76
C MET A 219 7.35 4.89 -32.64
N LEU A 220 6.45 5.84 -32.96
CA LEU A 220 5.56 6.43 -31.97
C LEU A 220 4.51 5.44 -31.46
N ALA A 221 3.99 4.57 -32.32
CA ALA A 221 3.07 3.51 -31.93
C ALA A 221 3.77 2.48 -31.02
N ASP A 222 4.95 2.00 -31.41
CA ASP A 222 5.77 1.06 -30.63
C ASP A 222 6.14 1.65 -29.26
N ALA A 223 6.51 2.93 -29.22
CA ALA A 223 6.84 3.62 -27.96
C ALA A 223 5.63 3.79 -27.03
N ASN A 224 4.42 3.96 -27.57
CA ASN A 224 3.20 4.00 -26.78
C ASN A 224 2.83 2.61 -26.27
N GLU A 225 2.95 1.57 -27.12
CA GLU A 225 2.72 0.17 -26.72
C GLU A 225 3.70 -0.26 -25.61
N GLU A 226 4.97 0.11 -25.71
CA GLU A 226 5.96 -0.15 -24.64
C GLU A 226 5.57 0.52 -23.33
N LYS A 227 5.08 1.77 -23.36
CA LYS A 227 4.58 2.47 -22.17
C LYS A 227 3.35 1.79 -21.59
N ASP A 228 2.40 1.38 -22.41
CA ASP A 228 1.20 0.65 -21.97
C ASP A 228 1.56 -0.66 -21.28
N ILE A 229 2.55 -1.38 -21.81
CA ILE A 229 3.10 -2.60 -21.17
C ILE A 229 3.73 -2.26 -19.81
N GLN A 230 4.51 -1.18 -19.71
CA GLN A 230 5.11 -0.77 -18.43
C GLN A 230 4.04 -0.42 -17.39
N VAL A 231 3.00 0.32 -17.77
CA VAL A 231 1.87 0.65 -16.88
C VAL A 231 1.14 -0.62 -16.45
N ALA A 232 0.91 -1.56 -17.36
CA ALA A 232 0.29 -2.85 -17.04
C ALA A 232 1.10 -3.64 -16.01
N ILE A 233 2.42 -3.74 -16.17
CA ILE A 233 3.31 -4.42 -15.21
C ILE A 233 3.20 -3.77 -13.82
N VAL A 234 3.27 -2.44 -13.73
CA VAL A 234 3.19 -1.77 -12.42
C VAL A 234 1.79 -1.93 -11.79
N ARG A 235 0.71 -1.96 -12.60
CA ARG A 235 -0.64 -2.26 -12.09
C ARG A 235 -0.74 -3.67 -11.51
N ASP A 236 -0.16 -4.66 -12.18
CA ASP A 236 -0.11 -6.04 -11.67
C ASP A 236 0.69 -6.11 -10.36
N GLU A 237 1.84 -5.43 -10.28
CA GLU A 237 2.65 -5.34 -9.06
C GLU A 237 1.86 -4.70 -7.89
N VAL A 238 1.13 -3.61 -8.15
CA VAL A 238 0.25 -2.98 -7.14
C VAL A 238 -0.84 -3.96 -6.68
N GLN A 239 -1.46 -4.69 -7.62
CA GLN A 239 -2.50 -5.66 -7.29
C GLN A 239 -1.95 -6.82 -6.46
N GLU A 240 -0.77 -7.35 -6.76
CA GLU A 240 -0.11 -8.39 -5.97
C GLU A 240 0.17 -7.90 -4.53
N LYS A 241 0.68 -6.68 -4.39
CA LYS A 241 0.97 -6.08 -3.08
C LYS A 241 -0.30 -5.80 -2.28
N GLU A 242 -1.39 -5.38 -2.93
CA GLU A 242 -2.70 -5.25 -2.29
C GLU A 242 -3.22 -6.60 -1.77
N GLN A 243 -3.04 -7.68 -2.52
CA GLN A 243 -3.38 -9.03 -2.04
C GLN A 243 -2.50 -9.45 -0.85
N GLU A 244 -1.21 -9.10 -0.87
CA GLU A 244 -0.31 -9.33 0.26
C GLU A 244 -0.77 -8.59 1.53
N ILE A 245 -1.16 -7.31 1.41
CA ILE A 245 -1.74 -6.53 2.51
C ILE A 245 -3.01 -7.20 3.06
N GLN A 246 -3.93 -7.62 2.18
CA GLN A 246 -5.15 -8.32 2.61
C GLN A 246 -4.84 -9.63 3.33
N ALA A 247 -3.83 -10.39 2.87
CA ALA A 247 -3.39 -11.61 3.53
C ALA A 247 -2.79 -11.32 4.92
N LEU A 248 -1.97 -10.29 5.05
CA LEU A 248 -1.41 -9.84 6.34
C LEU A 248 -2.51 -9.39 7.31
N LEU A 249 -3.51 -8.64 6.83
CA LEU A 249 -4.67 -8.24 7.64
C LEU A 249 -5.47 -9.43 8.16
N ARG A 250 -5.73 -10.44 7.33
CA ARG A 250 -6.38 -11.68 7.78
C ARG A 250 -5.56 -12.38 8.86
N GLN A 251 -4.24 -12.49 8.64
CA GLN A 251 -3.33 -13.08 9.61
C GLN A 251 -3.30 -12.30 10.94
N LYS A 252 -3.32 -10.96 10.89
CA LYS A 252 -3.38 -10.08 12.06
C LYS A 252 -4.66 -10.36 12.87
N ASN A 253 -5.82 -10.37 12.20
CA ASN A 253 -7.11 -10.65 12.83
C ASN A 253 -7.14 -12.03 13.49
N GLU A 254 -6.55 -13.05 12.84
CA GLU A 254 -6.41 -14.39 13.44
C GLU A 254 -5.54 -14.36 14.71
N THR A 255 -4.40 -13.67 14.70
CA THR A 255 -3.56 -13.53 15.90
C THR A 255 -4.21 -12.71 17.01
N GLU A 256 -4.95 -11.66 16.67
CA GLU A 256 -5.73 -10.89 17.65
C GLU A 256 -6.84 -11.72 18.29
N ALA A 257 -7.52 -12.56 17.51
CA ALA A 257 -8.51 -13.49 18.03
C ALA A 257 -7.87 -14.50 19.02
N LEU A 258 -6.72 -15.07 18.67
CA LEU A 258 -5.97 -15.97 19.55
C LEU A 258 -5.51 -15.26 20.83
N LEU A 259 -5.03 -14.01 20.74
CA LEU A 259 -4.65 -13.21 21.90
C LEU A 259 -5.86 -12.94 22.81
N ARG A 260 -7.01 -12.61 22.22
CA ARG A 260 -8.26 -12.38 22.96
C ARG A 260 -8.69 -13.65 23.71
N GLU A 261 -8.63 -14.81 23.05
CA GLU A 261 -8.94 -16.10 23.67
C GLU A 261 -7.97 -16.44 24.81
N ALA A 262 -6.66 -16.26 24.59
CA ALA A 262 -5.65 -16.51 25.62
C ALA A 262 -5.81 -15.59 26.84
N ARG A 263 -6.12 -14.30 26.62
CA ARG A 263 -6.43 -13.35 27.69
C ARG A 263 -7.69 -13.75 28.47
N GLN A 264 -8.75 -14.16 27.78
CA GLN A 264 -9.97 -14.67 28.42
C GLN A 264 -9.70 -15.92 29.27
N LYS A 265 -8.86 -16.84 28.80
CA LYS A 265 -8.44 -18.02 29.59
C LYS A 265 -7.73 -17.61 30.88
N ILE A 266 -6.74 -16.73 30.78
CA ILE A 266 -6.02 -16.19 31.95
C ILE A 266 -6.99 -15.51 32.93
N GLU A 267 -7.95 -14.72 32.42
CA GLU A 267 -8.95 -14.04 33.26
C GLU A 267 -9.93 -15.02 33.93
N SER A 268 -10.35 -16.07 33.21
CA SER A 268 -11.21 -17.12 33.75
C SER A 268 -10.52 -17.95 34.84
N GLU A 269 -9.22 -18.24 34.67
CA GLU A 269 -8.40 -18.93 35.66
C GLU A 269 -8.09 -18.03 36.86
N ALA A 270 -7.86 -16.73 36.63
CA ALA A 270 -7.66 -15.75 37.70
C ALA A 270 -8.93 -15.52 38.54
N SER A 271 -10.11 -15.69 37.95
CA SER A 271 -11.40 -15.57 38.64
C SER A 271 -11.76 -16.80 39.49
N GLN A 272 -11.04 -17.92 39.33
CA GLN A 272 -11.23 -19.08 40.21
C GLN A 272 -10.65 -18.78 41.60
N PRO A 273 -11.40 -19.06 42.69
CA PRO A 273 -11.03 -18.65 44.04
C PRO A 273 -9.68 -19.26 44.45
N ALA A 274 -8.76 -18.39 44.89
CA ALA A 274 -7.35 -18.66 45.19
C ALA A 274 -7.06 -19.72 46.28
N ALA A 275 -8.09 -20.30 46.90
CA ALA A 275 -7.94 -21.29 47.97
C ALA A 275 -7.59 -22.71 47.48
N ALA A 276 -7.59 -22.96 46.17
CA ALA A 276 -7.34 -24.29 45.59
C ALA A 276 -6.36 -24.29 44.40
N SER A 277 -5.59 -23.22 44.18
CA SER A 277 -4.68 -23.13 43.03
C SER A 277 -3.47 -24.06 43.19
N SER A 278 -3.52 -25.17 42.45
CA SER A 278 -2.42 -26.13 42.33
C SER A 278 -1.16 -25.44 41.74
N PRO A 279 0.07 -25.81 42.15
CA PRO A 279 1.29 -25.34 41.48
C PRO A 279 1.29 -25.61 39.96
N GLU A 280 0.55 -26.61 39.49
CA GLU A 280 0.36 -26.86 38.05
C GLU A 280 -0.44 -25.75 37.37
N GLN A 281 -1.50 -25.23 38.02
CA GLN A 281 -2.30 -24.12 37.47
C GLN A 281 -1.48 -22.82 37.42
N LEU A 282 -0.59 -22.59 38.39
CA LEU A 282 0.34 -21.45 38.33
C LEU A 282 1.36 -21.58 37.18
N ALA A 283 1.85 -22.80 36.91
CA ALA A 283 2.74 -23.07 35.79
C ALA A 283 2.02 -22.88 34.44
N GLU A 284 0.75 -23.30 34.35
CA GLU A 284 -0.09 -23.10 33.17
C GLU A 284 -0.38 -21.61 32.91
N VAL A 285 -0.74 -20.84 33.95
CA VAL A 285 -0.91 -19.38 33.84
C VAL A 285 0.40 -18.69 33.39
N GLN A 286 1.56 -19.13 33.90
CA GLN A 286 2.85 -18.60 33.46
C GLN A 286 3.15 -18.94 32.00
N GLN A 287 2.82 -20.16 31.56
CA GLN A 287 2.95 -20.58 30.17
C GLN A 287 2.02 -19.79 29.24
N LEU A 288 0.76 -19.57 29.64
CA LEU A 288 -0.19 -18.75 28.88
C LEU A 288 0.27 -17.29 28.78
N ARG A 289 0.81 -16.71 29.86
CA ARG A 289 1.41 -15.36 29.82
C ARG A 289 2.58 -15.27 28.86
N ALA A 290 3.45 -16.29 28.82
CA ALA A 290 4.55 -16.34 27.86
C ALA A 290 4.03 -16.44 26.42
N GLN A 291 2.98 -17.23 26.17
CA GLN A 291 2.33 -17.31 24.86
C GLN A 291 1.68 -15.99 24.43
N VAL A 292 1.05 -15.25 25.36
CA VAL A 292 0.51 -13.92 25.10
C VAL A 292 1.62 -12.95 24.71
N ALA A 293 2.72 -12.91 25.45
CA ALA A 293 3.86 -12.05 25.12
C ALA A 293 4.48 -12.40 23.74
N GLU A 294 4.59 -13.69 23.41
CA GLU A 294 5.08 -14.13 22.10
C GLU A 294 4.11 -13.72 20.97
N ALA A 295 2.81 -13.88 21.18
CA ALA A 295 1.79 -13.50 20.20
C ALA A 295 1.68 -11.98 20.01
N GLU A 296 1.87 -11.19 21.08
CA GLU A 296 1.96 -9.72 21.01
C GLU A 296 3.18 -9.28 20.18
N ALA A 297 4.36 -9.89 20.43
CA ALA A 297 5.55 -9.60 19.63
C ALA A 297 5.37 -9.97 18.14
N LYS A 298 4.67 -11.07 17.83
CA LYS A 298 4.33 -11.45 16.45
C LYS A 298 3.36 -10.48 15.79
N LEU A 299 2.42 -9.93 16.56
CA LEU A 299 1.46 -8.93 16.07
C LEU A 299 2.19 -7.63 15.73
N GLU A 300 3.06 -7.15 16.60
CA GLU A 300 3.89 -5.96 16.35
C GLU A 300 4.77 -6.13 15.11
N ALA A 301 5.42 -7.30 14.96
CA ALA A 301 6.23 -7.60 13.78
C ALA A 301 5.41 -7.59 12.47
N ARG A 302 4.15 -8.05 12.52
CA ARG A 302 3.24 -8.04 11.36
C ARG A 302 2.74 -6.65 11.02
N GLU A 303 2.43 -5.83 12.02
CA GLU A 303 2.07 -4.43 11.81
C GLU A 303 3.21 -3.66 11.14
N ALA A 304 4.46 -3.91 11.56
CA ALA A 304 5.64 -3.35 10.91
C ALA A 304 5.79 -3.82 9.45
N GLN A 305 5.51 -5.09 9.16
CA GLN A 305 5.52 -5.63 7.80
C GLN A 305 4.42 -5.00 6.92
N GLU A 306 3.20 -4.88 7.44
CA GLU A 306 2.08 -4.23 6.75
C GLU A 306 2.40 -2.77 6.41
N ALA A 307 2.97 -2.03 7.36
CA ALA A 307 3.40 -0.65 7.14
C ALA A 307 4.46 -0.54 6.04
N ALA A 308 5.41 -1.48 5.98
CA ALA A 308 6.43 -1.52 4.94
C ALA A 308 5.85 -1.80 3.55
N VAL A 309 4.95 -2.80 3.43
CA VAL A 309 4.29 -3.14 2.15
C VAL A 309 3.36 -2.01 1.70
N SER A 310 2.63 -1.38 2.62
CA SER A 310 1.78 -0.22 2.33
C SER A 310 2.58 0.97 1.78
N ALA A 311 3.76 1.24 2.34
CA ALA A 311 4.65 2.28 1.82
C ALA A 311 5.14 1.95 0.39
N GLU A 312 5.43 0.68 0.10
CA GLU A 312 5.80 0.23 -1.25
C GLU A 312 4.65 0.42 -2.26
N VAL A 313 3.41 0.09 -1.88
CA VAL A 313 2.22 0.33 -2.70
C VAL A 313 2.03 1.82 -2.99
N GLN A 314 2.21 2.70 -1.98
CA GLN A 314 2.13 4.14 -2.20
C GLN A 314 3.18 4.63 -3.19
N GLN A 315 4.40 4.11 -3.11
CA GLN A 315 5.47 4.43 -4.04
C GLN A 315 5.16 3.95 -5.47
N LEU A 316 4.65 2.72 -5.64
CA LEU A 316 4.27 2.19 -6.95
C LEU A 316 3.11 2.98 -7.56
N ARG A 317 2.08 3.31 -6.77
CA ARG A 317 0.96 4.16 -7.23
C ARG A 317 1.44 5.56 -7.67
N ALA A 318 2.40 6.15 -6.96
CA ALA A 318 3.00 7.42 -7.37
C ALA A 318 3.74 7.29 -8.71
N ARG A 319 4.47 6.19 -8.94
CA ARG A 319 5.13 5.90 -10.22
C ARG A 319 4.13 5.70 -11.36
N VAL A 320 3.00 5.02 -11.10
CA VAL A 320 1.91 4.91 -12.09
C VAL A 320 1.38 6.29 -12.45
N ALA A 321 1.03 7.10 -11.45
CA ALA A 321 0.52 8.45 -11.67
C ALA A 321 1.49 9.34 -12.45
N GLU A 322 2.80 9.25 -12.18
CA GLU A 322 3.84 9.96 -12.94
C GLU A 322 3.90 9.47 -14.40
N SER A 323 3.89 8.16 -14.62
CA SER A 323 3.91 7.58 -15.98
C SER A 323 2.64 7.90 -16.78
N GLU A 324 1.48 7.94 -16.12
CA GLU A 324 0.20 8.32 -16.72
C GLU A 324 0.17 9.81 -17.05
N ALA A 325 0.67 10.68 -16.17
CA ALA A 325 0.79 12.12 -16.43
C ALA A 325 1.76 12.41 -17.59
N GLU A 326 2.87 11.67 -17.70
CA GLU A 326 3.78 11.74 -18.85
C GLU A 326 3.13 11.26 -20.16
N ALA A 327 2.20 10.31 -20.09
CA ALA A 327 1.42 9.86 -21.24
C ALA A 327 0.37 10.91 -21.64
N GLU A 328 -0.32 11.50 -20.67
CA GLU A 328 -1.41 12.48 -20.89
C GLU A 328 -0.90 13.85 -21.38
N GLY A 329 0.34 14.22 -21.03
CA GLY A 329 1.02 15.41 -21.57
C GLY A 329 1.25 15.41 -23.09
N ARG A 330 1.04 14.26 -23.77
CA ARG A 330 0.96 14.17 -25.23
C ARG A 330 -0.51 14.15 -25.62
N THR A 331 -1.05 15.33 -25.93
CA THR A 331 -2.47 15.53 -26.28
C THR A 331 -3.00 14.43 -27.22
N PRO A 332 -3.99 13.64 -26.79
CA PRO A 332 -4.68 12.71 -27.67
C PRO A 332 -5.56 13.47 -28.68
N PRO A 333 -5.81 12.90 -29.88
CA PRO A 333 -6.75 13.46 -30.85
C PRO A 333 -8.17 13.54 -30.25
N PRO A 334 -8.96 14.57 -30.60
CA PRO A 334 -10.19 14.97 -29.89
C PRO A 334 -11.40 14.02 -29.98
N ASP A 335 -11.26 12.80 -30.49
CA ASP A 335 -12.40 11.88 -30.72
C ASP A 335 -12.72 10.92 -29.55
N GLN A 336 -11.95 10.94 -28.45
CA GLN A 336 -12.18 10.06 -27.28
C GLN A 336 -12.98 10.71 -26.13
N SER A 337 -13.70 11.80 -26.39
CA SER A 337 -14.40 12.58 -25.36
C SER A 337 -15.48 11.81 -24.58
N SER A 338 -16.02 10.72 -25.13
CA SER A 338 -17.06 9.91 -24.48
C SER A 338 -16.51 9.03 -23.35
N GLU A 339 -15.32 8.46 -23.55
CA GLU A 339 -14.73 7.51 -22.59
C GLU A 339 -14.13 8.26 -21.40
N VAL A 340 -13.53 9.42 -21.64
CA VAL A 340 -13.05 10.33 -20.58
C VAL A 340 -14.20 10.80 -19.68
N LEU A 341 -15.39 11.04 -20.24
CA LEU A 341 -16.58 11.40 -19.44
C LEU A 341 -17.08 10.23 -18.59
N GLN A 342 -17.03 9.00 -19.09
CA GLN A 342 -17.39 7.80 -18.31
C GLN A 342 -16.38 7.52 -17.18
N LEU A 343 -15.08 7.74 -17.44
CA LEU A 343 -14.03 7.60 -16.43
C LEU A 343 -14.16 8.67 -15.34
N ARG A 344 -14.48 9.92 -15.68
CA ARG A 344 -14.79 10.97 -14.69
C ARG A 344 -15.99 10.61 -13.82
N ALA A 345 -17.08 10.12 -14.42
CA ALA A 345 -18.25 9.71 -13.65
C ALA A 345 -17.94 8.55 -12.67
N ARG A 346 -17.10 7.59 -13.08
CA ARG A 346 -16.64 6.50 -12.20
C ARG A 346 -15.70 7.00 -11.09
N ALA A 347 -14.87 7.99 -11.38
CA ALA A 347 -14.00 8.62 -10.37
C ALA A 347 -14.83 9.37 -9.31
N ASP A 348 -15.86 10.11 -9.74
CA ASP A 348 -16.78 10.80 -8.82
C ASP A 348 -17.56 9.80 -7.93
N GLU A 349 -17.98 8.65 -8.49
CA GLU A 349 -18.63 7.58 -7.74
C GLU A 349 -17.68 6.93 -6.71
N ALA A 350 -16.42 6.69 -7.09
CA ALA A 350 -15.40 6.17 -6.17
C ALA A 350 -15.09 7.16 -5.04
N GLU A 351 -15.03 8.46 -5.33
CA GLU A 351 -14.82 9.50 -4.32
C GLU A 351 -16.00 9.58 -3.33
N ALA A 352 -17.23 9.42 -3.83
CA ALA A 352 -18.41 9.35 -2.97
C ALA A 352 -18.40 8.14 -2.02
N LEU A 353 -17.95 6.97 -2.50
CA LEU A 353 -17.80 5.77 -1.66
C LEU A 353 -16.72 5.94 -0.59
N LEU A 354 -15.60 6.60 -0.91
CA LEU A 354 -14.55 6.89 0.07
C LEU A 354 -15.07 7.83 1.18
N LYS A 355 -15.78 8.91 0.82
CA LYS A 355 -16.42 9.81 1.80
C LYS A 355 -17.44 9.08 2.68
N ALA A 356 -18.20 8.15 2.12
CA ALA A 356 -19.15 7.33 2.89
C ALA A 356 -18.42 6.42 3.90
N ARG A 357 -17.29 5.83 3.50
CA ARG A 357 -16.46 4.99 4.39
C ARG A 357 -15.81 5.81 5.51
N GLU A 358 -15.25 6.98 5.21
CA GLU A 358 -14.70 7.88 6.23
C GLU A 358 -15.75 8.30 7.25
N ALA A 359 -16.99 8.56 6.82
CA ALA A 359 -18.11 8.85 7.71
C ALA A 359 -18.47 7.64 8.60
N GLN A 360 -18.39 6.42 8.08
CA GLN A 360 -18.62 5.19 8.86
C GLN A 360 -17.51 4.98 9.90
N GLU A 361 -16.25 5.18 9.54
CA GLU A 361 -15.10 5.09 10.47
C GLU A 361 -15.19 6.15 11.57
N ALA A 362 -15.62 7.37 11.25
CA ALA A 362 -15.89 8.42 12.23
C ALA A 362 -17.02 8.04 13.20
N ALA A 363 -18.09 7.37 12.72
CA ALA A 363 -19.17 6.89 13.57
C ALA A 363 -18.71 5.79 14.54
N VAL A 364 -17.92 4.81 14.06
CA VAL A 364 -17.34 3.75 14.90
C VAL A 364 -16.39 4.33 15.95
N SER A 365 -15.56 5.30 15.57
CA SER A 365 -14.66 6.00 16.50
C SER A 365 -15.44 6.71 17.63
N ALA A 366 -16.55 7.36 17.30
CA ALA A 366 -17.42 8.00 18.29
C ALA A 366 -18.06 6.97 19.25
N GLU A 367 -18.46 5.79 18.76
CA GLU A 367 -18.98 4.70 19.59
C GLU A 367 -17.92 4.15 20.56
N VAL A 368 -16.69 3.96 20.09
CA VAL A 368 -15.56 3.55 20.95
C VAL A 368 -15.28 4.59 22.04
N GLN A 369 -15.35 5.88 21.72
CA GLN A 369 -15.20 6.94 22.73
C GLN A 369 -16.32 6.90 23.78
N GLN A 370 -17.57 6.62 23.38
CA GLN A 370 -18.68 6.44 24.32
C GLN A 370 -18.47 5.23 25.24
N LEU A 371 -18.01 4.10 24.70
CA LEU A 371 -17.71 2.90 25.51
C LEU A 371 -16.58 3.17 26.51
N ARG A 372 -15.52 3.86 26.10
CA ARG A 372 -14.42 4.27 27.02
C ARG A 372 -14.93 5.16 28.15
N ALA A 373 -15.82 6.11 27.87
CA ALA A 373 -16.41 6.96 28.89
C ALA A 373 -17.25 6.15 29.90
N ARG A 374 -18.03 5.16 29.44
CA ARG A 374 -18.81 4.27 30.31
C ARG A 374 -17.93 3.38 31.19
N VAL A 375 -16.81 2.90 30.66
CA VAL A 375 -15.83 2.12 31.45
C VAL A 375 -15.23 2.99 32.55
N ALA A 376 -14.79 4.21 32.21
CA ALA A 376 -14.26 5.15 33.20
C ALA A 376 -15.28 5.50 34.30
N GLU A 377 -16.56 5.63 33.96
CA GLU A 377 -17.64 5.83 34.94
C GLU A 377 -17.80 4.61 35.86
N SER A 378 -17.77 3.39 35.32
CA SER A 378 -17.84 2.16 36.12
C SER A 378 -16.62 1.93 37.01
N GLU A 379 -15.43 2.34 36.55
CA GLU A 379 -14.19 2.30 37.35
C GLU A 379 -14.27 3.29 38.52
N ALA A 380 -14.78 4.51 38.29
CA ALA A 380 -15.01 5.48 39.35
C ALA A 380 -16.07 5.01 40.37
N GLU A 381 -17.13 4.33 39.93
CA GLU A 381 -18.12 3.71 40.83
C GLU A 381 -17.53 2.56 41.66
N ALA A 382 -16.62 1.77 41.07
CA ALA A 382 -15.91 0.70 41.78
C ALA A 382 -14.93 1.27 42.82
N GLU A 383 -14.22 2.34 42.50
CA GLU A 383 -13.27 3.02 43.40
C GLU A 383 -14.00 3.75 44.55
N GLY A 384 -15.25 4.18 44.33
CA GLY A 384 -16.13 4.76 45.36
C GLY A 384 -16.62 3.75 46.42
N ARG A 385 -16.55 2.44 46.16
CA ARG A 385 -16.80 1.41 47.18
C ARG A 385 -15.55 1.22 48.06
N THR A 386 -15.36 2.15 48.98
CA THR A 386 -14.36 1.99 50.04
C THR A 386 -14.64 0.72 50.87
N PRO A 387 -13.62 -0.12 51.13
CA PRO A 387 -13.76 -1.23 52.07
C PRO A 387 -14.04 -0.68 53.48
N PRO A 388 -14.81 -1.41 54.32
CA PRO A 388 -15.26 -0.93 55.62
C PRO A 388 -14.08 -0.51 56.52
N PRO A 389 -14.11 0.70 57.09
CA PRO A 389 -12.99 1.25 57.87
C PRO A 389 -13.07 0.77 59.33
N ASP A 390 -12.54 -0.42 59.65
CA ASP A 390 -12.73 -0.95 61.02
C ASP A 390 -11.46 -1.38 61.78
N GLN A 391 -10.24 -1.17 61.27
CA GLN A 391 -9.02 -1.52 62.04
C GLN A 391 -8.03 -0.37 62.23
N SER A 392 -7.91 0.56 61.26
CA SER A 392 -6.99 1.69 61.39
C SER A 392 -7.47 2.78 62.36
N SER A 393 -8.78 2.87 62.60
CA SER A 393 -9.40 3.86 63.50
C SER A 393 -9.17 3.51 64.98
N GLU A 394 -9.25 2.22 65.33
CA GLU A 394 -9.09 1.75 66.71
C GLU A 394 -7.64 1.91 67.21
N VAL A 395 -6.66 1.64 66.35
CA VAL A 395 -5.23 1.84 66.66
C VAL A 395 -4.89 3.32 66.90
N LEU A 396 -5.51 4.23 66.15
CA LEU A 396 -5.33 5.68 66.35
C LEU A 396 -5.99 6.16 67.66
N GLN A 397 -7.16 5.62 68.03
CA GLN A 397 -7.82 5.94 69.30
C GLN A 397 -7.05 5.43 70.52
N LEU A 398 -6.41 4.26 70.42
CA LEU A 398 -5.59 3.71 71.50
C LEU A 398 -4.30 4.52 71.75
N ARG A 399 -3.65 4.99 70.68
CA ARG A 399 -2.48 5.91 70.80
C ARG A 399 -2.85 7.23 71.46
N ALA A 400 -3.94 7.86 71.03
CA ALA A 400 -4.39 9.11 71.62
C ALA A 400 -4.69 8.99 73.14
N ARG A 401 -5.27 7.86 73.57
CA ARG A 401 -5.52 7.58 75.00
C ARG A 401 -4.25 7.35 75.81
N ALA A 402 -3.23 6.73 75.21
CA ALA A 402 -1.93 6.53 75.86
C ALA A 402 -1.20 7.88 76.06
N ASP A 403 -1.20 8.74 75.04
CA ASP A 403 -0.59 10.08 75.10
C ASP A 403 -1.29 10.97 76.15
N GLU A 404 -2.62 10.89 76.26
CA GLU A 404 -3.41 11.62 77.27
C GLU A 404 -3.08 11.15 78.70
N ALA A 405 -2.94 9.84 78.92
CA ALA A 405 -2.57 9.28 80.22
C ALA A 405 -1.13 9.69 80.64
N GLU A 406 -0.19 9.71 79.70
CA GLU A 406 1.19 10.15 79.95
C GLU A 406 1.25 11.65 80.28
N ALA A 407 0.47 12.47 79.57
CA ALA A 407 0.34 13.90 79.85
C ALA A 407 -0.22 14.16 81.27
N LEU A 408 -1.23 13.39 81.69
CA LEU A 408 -1.79 13.49 83.05
C LEU A 408 -0.77 13.07 84.13
N LEU A 409 0.00 12.01 83.91
CA LEU A 409 1.08 11.60 84.83
C LEU A 409 2.19 12.65 84.92
N LYS A 410 2.54 13.28 83.80
CA LYS A 410 3.52 14.38 83.76
C LYS A 410 3.00 15.61 84.51
N ALA A 411 1.73 15.96 84.36
CA ALA A 411 1.09 17.05 85.10
C ALA A 411 1.03 16.77 86.61
N LEU A 412 0.73 15.54 87.02
CA LEU A 412 0.75 15.13 88.43
C LEU A 412 2.16 15.15 89.04
N ARG A 413 3.20 14.79 88.28
CA ARG A 413 4.61 14.89 88.72
C ARG A 413 5.11 16.33 88.82
N GLN A 414 4.60 17.24 87.99
CA GLN A 414 4.95 18.67 88.00
C GLN A 414 4.19 19.46 89.06
N ARG A 415 3.19 18.86 89.72
CA ARG A 415 2.50 19.46 90.86
C ARG A 415 3.42 19.40 92.09
N ASP A 416 4.27 20.41 92.21
CA ASP A 416 5.20 20.60 93.33
C ASP A 416 4.49 20.43 94.68
N PRO A 417 4.90 19.49 95.54
CA PRO A 417 4.37 19.35 96.89
C PRO A 417 4.85 20.44 97.87
N THR A 418 5.56 21.47 97.38
CA THR A 418 6.17 22.52 98.21
C THR A 418 5.40 23.84 98.28
N ALA A 419 4.16 23.90 97.80
CA ALA A 419 3.27 25.02 98.10
C ALA A 419 2.66 24.85 99.51
N HIS A 420 3.21 25.59 100.47
CA HIS A 420 2.73 25.75 101.85
C HIS A 420 1.19 25.78 101.98
N PRO A 421 0.58 24.92 102.81
CA PRO A 421 -0.73 25.17 103.36
C PRO A 421 -0.59 26.03 104.62
N GLU A 422 -1.03 27.28 104.57
CA GLU A 422 -1.49 27.93 105.79
C GLU A 422 -2.84 27.30 106.18
N ALA A 423 -2.77 26.48 107.24
CA ALA A 423 -3.78 26.19 108.24
C ALA A 423 -5.25 26.04 107.79
N GLY A 424 -5.75 24.80 107.80
CA GLY A 424 -7.20 24.59 107.88
C GLY A 424 -7.68 23.18 107.55
N ASN A 425 -7.47 22.23 108.46
CA ASN A 425 -8.39 21.13 108.77
C ASN A 425 -9.05 20.37 107.59
N SER A 426 -8.41 19.30 107.11
CA SER A 426 -9.12 18.14 106.52
C SER A 426 -8.19 16.93 106.39
N ASP A 427 -8.14 16.11 107.45
CA ASP A 427 -7.70 14.72 107.39
C ASP A 427 -8.71 13.93 106.55
N GLY A 428 -8.30 13.43 105.37
CA GLY A 428 -9.12 12.47 104.62
C GLY A 428 -8.69 12.19 103.17
N THR A 429 -8.06 13.12 102.46
CA THR A 429 -7.91 13.00 100.99
C THR A 429 -6.52 12.57 100.50
N SER A 430 -5.54 12.47 101.39
CA SER A 430 -4.15 12.10 101.07
C SER A 430 -4.00 10.61 100.70
N LEU A 431 -4.78 9.74 101.35
CA LEU A 431 -4.79 8.30 101.04
C LEU A 431 -5.44 8.03 99.67
N ASP A 432 -6.50 8.75 99.32
CA ASP A 432 -7.17 8.60 98.03
C ASP A 432 -6.30 9.04 96.84
N HIS A 433 -5.52 10.12 96.98
CA HIS A 433 -4.57 10.55 95.93
C HIS A 433 -3.45 9.52 95.71
N SER A 434 -2.96 8.88 96.78
CA SER A 434 -1.94 7.83 96.66
C SER A 434 -2.48 6.59 95.95
N ILE A 435 -3.74 6.22 96.21
CA ILE A 435 -4.42 5.12 95.55
C ILE A 435 -4.69 5.45 94.06
N GLU A 436 -5.11 6.67 93.73
CA GLU A 436 -5.30 7.11 92.34
C GLU A 436 -3.98 7.12 91.54
N VAL A 437 -2.88 7.59 92.14
CA VAL A 437 -1.57 7.60 91.49
C VAL A 437 -1.08 6.17 91.23
N GLU A 438 -1.27 5.24 92.17
CA GLU A 438 -0.93 3.82 91.96
C GLU A 438 -1.85 3.15 90.92
N GLN A 439 -3.14 3.47 90.89
CA GLN A 439 -4.05 2.98 89.84
C GLN A 439 -3.68 3.51 88.44
N LEU A 440 -3.26 4.77 88.33
CA LEU A 440 -2.78 5.35 87.07
C LEU A 440 -1.46 4.74 86.61
N LYS A 441 -0.52 4.48 87.53
CA LYS A 441 0.71 3.75 87.21
C LYS A 441 0.42 2.32 86.75
N ALA A 442 -0.51 1.62 87.39
CA ALA A 442 -0.91 0.28 86.99
C ALA A 442 -1.55 0.28 85.60
N ARG A 443 -2.42 1.26 85.28
CA ARG A 443 -3.01 1.43 83.94
C ARG A 443 -1.97 1.79 82.88
N ALA A 444 -1.01 2.64 83.20
CA ALA A 444 0.09 3.00 82.30
C ALA A 444 0.98 1.78 82.01
N SER A 445 1.38 1.04 83.06
CA SER A 445 2.16 -0.20 82.90
C SER A 445 1.41 -1.27 82.09
N GLN A 446 0.10 -1.42 82.30
CA GLN A 446 -0.72 -2.35 81.52
C GLN A 446 -0.89 -1.90 80.06
N ALA A 447 -0.92 -0.59 79.80
CA ALA A 447 -0.96 -0.03 78.45
C ALA A 447 0.38 -0.21 77.73
N GLU A 448 1.51 -0.01 78.43
CA GLU A 448 2.85 -0.29 77.91
C GLU A 448 3.03 -1.77 77.59
N GLU A 449 2.62 -2.67 78.47
CA GLU A 449 2.69 -4.13 78.24
C GLU A 449 1.81 -4.55 77.04
N ARG A 450 0.62 -3.95 76.89
CA ARG A 450 -0.23 -4.16 75.70
C ARG A 450 0.40 -3.60 74.42
N LEU A 451 1.06 -2.45 74.47
CA LEU A 451 1.77 -1.88 73.33
C LEU A 451 2.97 -2.74 72.95
N GLU A 452 3.72 -3.26 73.92
CA GLU A 452 4.84 -4.16 73.68
C GLU A 452 4.36 -5.49 73.11
N ALA A 453 3.23 -6.04 73.59
CA ALA A 453 2.59 -7.22 73.01
C ALA A 453 2.13 -6.98 71.57
N LEU A 454 1.46 -5.85 71.28
CA LEU A 454 1.04 -5.50 69.92
C LEU A 454 2.23 -5.23 68.99
N GLN A 455 3.31 -4.63 69.48
CA GLN A 455 4.56 -4.45 68.73
C GLN A 455 5.24 -5.79 68.47
N LYS A 456 5.22 -6.71 69.43
CA LYS A 456 5.77 -8.05 69.26
C LYS A 456 4.92 -8.88 68.32
N ASP A 457 3.60 -8.75 68.32
CA ASP A 457 2.71 -9.42 67.36
C ASP A 457 2.85 -8.82 65.95
N THR A 458 3.01 -7.50 65.82
CA THR A 458 3.30 -6.87 64.52
C THR A 458 4.72 -7.10 64.00
N ALA A 459 5.69 -7.33 64.89
CA ALA A 459 7.07 -7.70 64.51
C ALA A 459 7.25 -9.21 64.31
N SER A 460 6.48 -10.06 64.99
CA SER A 460 6.53 -11.52 64.88
C SER A 460 5.52 -12.10 63.91
N SER A 461 4.63 -11.27 63.35
CA SER A 461 3.79 -11.65 62.22
C SER A 461 4.68 -11.91 61.00
N GLU A 462 5.14 -13.15 60.88
CA GLU A 462 5.76 -13.73 59.68
C GLU A 462 4.85 -13.53 58.44
N GLU A 463 3.56 -13.26 58.63
CA GLU A 463 2.62 -12.92 57.55
C GLU A 463 2.82 -11.51 56.96
N LEU A 464 3.45 -10.58 57.69
CA LEU A 464 3.73 -9.21 57.19
C LEU A 464 4.98 -9.12 56.32
N GLU A 465 5.96 -10.02 56.49
CA GLU A 465 7.16 -10.06 55.65
C GLU A 465 6.85 -10.33 54.17
N PRO A 466 6.05 -11.35 53.78
CA PRO A 466 5.70 -11.57 52.38
C PRO A 466 4.84 -10.43 51.82
N LEU A 467 4.04 -9.75 52.65
CA LEU A 467 3.30 -8.56 52.23
C LEU A 467 4.22 -7.37 51.95
N ARG A 468 5.25 -7.14 52.76
CA ARG A 468 6.28 -6.13 52.49
C ARG A 468 7.08 -6.46 51.24
N ALA A 469 7.43 -7.74 51.03
CA ALA A 469 8.10 -8.18 49.81
C ALA A 469 7.24 -7.95 48.55
N ARG A 470 5.93 -8.26 48.62
CA ARG A 470 4.97 -7.97 47.55
C ARG A 470 4.82 -6.47 47.30
N ALA A 471 4.77 -5.66 48.35
CA ALA A 471 4.71 -4.20 48.22
C ALA A 471 5.96 -3.63 47.53
N ALA A 472 7.16 -4.09 47.93
CA ALA A 472 8.41 -3.69 47.27
C ALA A 472 8.49 -4.16 45.81
N GLN A 473 7.97 -5.35 45.51
CA GLN A 473 7.86 -5.84 44.13
C GLN A 473 6.88 -4.99 43.32
N ALA A 474 5.73 -4.63 43.88
CA ALA A 474 4.76 -3.76 43.23
C ALA A 474 5.33 -2.36 42.98
N GLU A 475 6.08 -1.80 43.93
CA GLU A 475 6.77 -0.52 43.76
C GLU A 475 7.80 -0.57 42.63
N THR A 476 8.57 -1.66 42.56
CA THR A 476 9.54 -1.89 41.47
C THR A 476 8.84 -2.00 40.11
N GLN A 477 7.70 -2.68 40.05
CA GLN A 477 6.88 -2.79 38.84
C GLN A 477 6.30 -1.43 38.41
N LEU A 478 5.84 -0.62 39.36
CA LEU A 478 5.33 0.72 39.10
C LEU A 478 6.44 1.64 38.55
N GLN A 479 7.65 1.55 39.12
CA GLN A 479 8.82 2.29 38.62
C GLN A 479 9.20 1.84 37.20
N ALA A 480 9.21 0.54 36.94
CA ALA A 480 9.47 0.01 35.60
C ALA A 480 8.42 0.48 34.58
N ALA A 481 7.14 0.42 34.91
CA ALA A 481 6.05 0.90 34.06
C ALA A 481 6.13 2.42 33.81
N THR A 482 6.56 3.19 34.81
CA THR A 482 6.77 4.63 34.66
C THR A 482 7.91 4.94 33.68
N LEU A 483 9.03 4.21 33.78
CA LEU A 483 10.15 4.35 32.84
C LEU A 483 9.77 3.92 31.41
N GLU A 484 8.99 2.86 31.27
CA GLU A 484 8.47 2.42 29.97
C GLU A 484 7.53 3.46 29.35
N SER A 485 6.63 4.04 30.15
CA SER A 485 5.76 5.14 29.72
C SER A 485 6.56 6.37 29.27
N GLN A 486 7.61 6.73 30.00
CA GLN A 486 8.51 7.83 29.62
C GLN A 486 9.29 7.53 28.33
N ALA A 487 9.74 6.29 28.13
CA ALA A 487 10.40 5.87 26.89
C ALA A 487 9.45 5.99 25.68
N LYS A 488 8.22 5.51 25.82
CA LYS A 488 7.16 5.63 24.79
C LYS A 488 6.82 7.09 24.47
N GLN A 489 6.77 7.94 25.50
CA GLN A 489 6.57 9.38 25.31
C GLN A 489 7.72 10.03 24.52
N ALA A 490 8.98 9.66 24.81
CA ALA A 490 10.13 10.15 24.08
C ALA A 490 10.17 9.67 22.62
N GLU A 491 9.77 8.42 22.36
CA GLU A 491 9.62 7.89 20.99
C GLU A 491 8.53 8.64 20.21
N LEU A 492 7.40 8.93 20.84
CA LEU A 492 6.32 9.71 20.22
C LEU A 492 6.78 11.12 19.86
N GLU A 493 7.52 11.79 20.74
CA GLU A 493 8.10 13.12 20.48
C GLU A 493 9.13 13.08 19.35
N ALA A 494 9.99 12.06 19.31
CA ALA A 494 10.95 11.87 18.21
C ALA A 494 10.24 11.64 16.87
N TRP A 495 9.15 10.85 16.87
CA TRP A 495 8.32 10.63 15.69
C TRP A 495 7.65 11.93 15.22
N GLN A 496 7.09 12.72 16.14
CA GLN A 496 6.48 14.02 15.84
C GLN A 496 7.51 15.01 15.24
N GLN A 497 8.73 15.03 15.76
CA GLN A 497 9.82 15.86 15.21
C GLN A 497 10.19 15.42 13.79
N LYS A 498 10.28 14.11 13.54
CA LYS A 498 10.56 13.57 12.21
C LYS A 498 9.44 13.92 11.21
N HIS A 499 8.19 13.82 11.65
CA HIS A 499 7.03 14.22 10.84
C HIS A 499 7.04 15.71 10.53
N ALA A 500 7.36 16.57 11.50
CA ALA A 500 7.50 18.01 11.30
C ALA A 500 8.62 18.35 10.30
N ALA A 501 9.77 17.66 10.40
CA ALA A 501 10.88 17.83 9.47
C ALA A 501 10.50 17.43 8.03
N SER A 502 9.85 16.28 7.86
CA SER A 502 9.37 15.82 6.55
C SER A 502 8.30 16.78 5.97
N SER A 503 7.38 17.28 6.80
CA SER A 503 6.41 18.28 6.37
C SER A 503 7.07 19.58 5.92
N ALA A 504 8.16 20.01 6.57
CA ALA A 504 8.91 21.20 6.16
C ALA A 504 9.62 20.97 4.81
N GLU A 505 10.17 19.78 4.57
CA GLU A 505 10.77 19.40 3.30
C GLU A 505 9.74 19.41 2.15
N VAL A 506 8.54 18.88 2.38
CA VAL A 506 7.44 18.94 1.40
C VAL A 506 7.05 20.38 1.06
N VAL A 507 7.01 21.28 2.04
CA VAL A 507 6.75 22.71 1.80
C VAL A 507 7.87 23.32 0.95
N GLN A 508 9.14 23.02 1.23
CA GLN A 508 10.27 23.50 0.42
C GLN A 508 10.21 23.00 -1.02
N LEU A 509 9.86 21.72 -1.24
CA LEU A 509 9.69 21.15 -2.57
C LEU A 509 8.55 21.82 -3.34
N ARG A 510 7.42 22.11 -2.67
CA ARG A 510 6.32 22.87 -3.28
C ARG A 510 6.73 24.29 -3.67
N THR A 511 7.52 24.97 -2.84
CA THR A 511 8.06 26.29 -3.19
C THR A 511 8.98 26.23 -4.41
N ARG A 512 9.89 25.25 -4.45
CA ARG A 512 10.79 25.05 -5.61
C ARG A 512 10.01 24.72 -6.89
N LEU A 513 8.96 23.91 -6.78
CA LEU A 513 8.11 23.58 -7.93
C LEU A 513 7.40 24.84 -8.45
N ALA A 514 6.88 25.69 -7.56
CA ALA A 514 6.29 26.98 -7.95
C ALA A 514 7.31 27.93 -8.62
N GLU A 515 8.56 27.96 -8.15
CA GLU A 515 9.65 28.72 -8.78
C GLU A 515 9.93 28.21 -10.20
N VAL A 516 10.04 26.89 -10.39
CA VAL A 516 10.24 26.27 -11.70
C VAL A 516 9.06 26.53 -12.63
N GLU A 517 7.82 26.50 -12.14
CA GLU A 517 6.64 26.84 -12.94
C GLU A 517 6.66 28.30 -13.42
N GLU A 518 7.09 29.24 -12.59
CA GLU A 518 7.26 30.64 -12.98
C GLU A 518 8.41 30.83 -13.97
N GLU A 519 9.53 30.12 -13.81
CA GLU A 519 10.62 30.10 -14.80
C GLU A 519 10.13 29.54 -16.15
N LEU A 520 9.34 28.46 -16.12
CA LEU A 520 8.80 27.83 -17.33
C LEU A 520 7.81 28.76 -18.02
N LYS A 521 6.93 29.44 -17.28
CA LYS A 521 6.09 30.51 -17.81
C LYS A 521 6.92 31.63 -18.42
N ALA A 522 8.00 32.09 -17.77
CA ALA A 522 8.87 33.12 -18.31
C ALA A 522 9.52 32.68 -19.63
N LEU A 523 9.99 31.44 -19.71
CA LEU A 523 10.53 30.84 -20.94
C LEU A 523 9.47 30.73 -22.04
N GLN A 524 8.23 30.33 -21.72
CA GLN A 524 7.12 30.30 -22.68
C GLN A 524 6.81 31.69 -23.26
N HIS A 525 6.76 32.72 -22.41
CA HIS A 525 6.55 34.10 -22.87
C HIS A 525 7.73 34.60 -23.72
N SER A 526 8.96 34.26 -23.33
CA SER A 526 10.16 34.58 -24.12
C SER A 526 10.21 33.84 -25.46
N ALA A 527 9.68 32.61 -25.54
CA ALA A 527 9.65 31.81 -26.76
C ALA A 527 8.51 32.22 -27.71
N ALA A 528 7.41 32.78 -27.19
CA ALA A 528 6.29 33.27 -28.01
C ALA A 528 6.66 34.53 -28.83
N ALA A 529 7.50 35.41 -28.28
CA ALA A 529 7.92 36.65 -28.95
C ALA A 529 8.61 36.45 -30.32
N PRO A 530 9.61 35.55 -30.48
CA PRO A 530 10.24 35.33 -31.78
C PRO A 530 9.32 34.67 -32.81
N VAL A 531 8.35 33.86 -32.37
CA VAL A 531 7.37 33.23 -33.28
C VAL A 531 6.46 34.29 -33.89
N GLN A 532 5.93 35.21 -33.08
CA GLN A 532 5.12 36.34 -33.57
C GLN A 532 5.92 37.24 -34.54
N HIS A 533 7.18 37.54 -34.22
CA HIS A 533 8.04 38.31 -35.12
C HIS A 533 8.33 37.58 -36.45
N ALA A 534 8.47 36.26 -36.44
CA ALA A 534 8.66 35.48 -37.65
C ALA A 534 7.41 35.48 -38.54
N GLU A 535 6.22 35.33 -37.94
CA GLU A 535 4.93 35.41 -38.63
C GLU A 535 4.71 36.80 -39.24
N ASP A 536 4.97 37.86 -38.49
CA ASP A 536 4.88 39.25 -38.97
C ASP A 536 5.87 39.52 -40.12
N ALA A 537 7.10 39.00 -40.01
CA ALA A 537 8.10 39.12 -41.08
C ALA A 537 7.67 38.37 -42.35
N GLN A 538 7.05 37.21 -42.20
CA GLN A 538 6.50 36.43 -43.31
C GLN A 538 5.30 37.12 -43.95
N ALA A 539 4.38 37.67 -43.16
CA ALA A 539 3.26 38.47 -43.63
C ALA A 539 3.73 39.73 -44.39
N ALA A 540 4.74 40.44 -43.86
CA ALA A 540 5.34 41.60 -44.52
C ALA A 540 6.07 41.22 -45.83
N LYS A 541 6.62 40.01 -45.93
CA LYS A 541 7.18 39.49 -47.18
C LYS A 541 6.07 39.19 -48.19
N ALA A 542 5.01 38.50 -47.78
CA ALA A 542 3.86 38.21 -48.64
C ALA A 542 3.21 39.49 -49.21
N LEU A 543 3.04 40.53 -48.39
CA LEU A 543 2.52 41.82 -48.85
C LEU A 543 3.43 42.52 -49.87
N ARG A 544 4.76 42.39 -49.74
CA ARG A 544 5.71 42.89 -50.74
C ARG A 544 5.59 42.14 -52.06
N ASP A 545 5.43 40.82 -52.02
CA ASP A 545 5.26 40.00 -53.22
C ASP A 545 3.95 40.33 -53.95
N VAL A 546 2.83 40.49 -53.20
CA VAL A 546 1.54 40.94 -53.75
C VAL A 546 1.67 42.30 -54.42
N ARG A 547 2.35 43.26 -53.76
CA ARG A 547 2.60 44.58 -54.33
C ARG A 547 3.42 44.51 -55.62
N MET A 548 4.52 43.76 -55.61
CA MET A 548 5.37 43.55 -56.79
C MET A 548 4.58 42.96 -57.96
N HIS A 549 3.70 41.99 -57.68
CA HIS A 549 2.86 41.39 -58.71
C HIS A 549 1.83 42.38 -59.27
N ALA A 550 1.20 43.18 -58.41
CA ALA A 550 0.29 44.25 -58.83
C ALA A 550 1.00 45.30 -59.69
N GLU A 551 2.22 45.70 -59.34
CA GLU A 551 3.04 46.62 -60.14
C GLU A 551 3.39 46.03 -61.52
N GLN A 552 3.72 44.73 -61.59
CA GLN A 552 3.96 44.01 -62.86
C GLN A 552 2.69 43.94 -63.72
N GLN A 553 1.54 43.65 -63.11
CA GLN A 553 0.25 43.64 -63.82
C GLN A 553 -0.10 45.02 -64.39
N LEU A 554 0.09 46.10 -63.61
CA LEU A 554 -0.10 47.47 -64.10
C LEU A 554 0.84 47.81 -65.26
N ALA A 555 2.11 47.44 -65.16
CA ALA A 555 3.08 47.64 -66.25
C ALA A 555 2.65 46.90 -67.53
N TRP A 556 2.18 45.66 -67.39
CA TRP A 556 1.67 44.87 -68.51
C TRP A 556 0.42 45.50 -69.14
N ILE A 557 -0.54 45.98 -68.34
CA ILE A 557 -1.73 46.69 -68.83
C ILE A 557 -1.32 47.96 -69.60
N LEU A 558 -0.43 48.78 -69.05
CA LEU A 558 0.06 50.01 -69.69
C LEU A 558 0.77 49.73 -71.01
N GLN A 559 1.57 48.66 -71.08
CA GLN A 559 2.21 48.22 -72.31
C GLN A 559 1.17 47.80 -73.36
N ARG A 560 0.14 47.07 -72.95
CA ARG A 560 -0.91 46.57 -73.86
C ARG A 560 -1.84 47.68 -74.37
N MET A 561 -2.08 48.70 -73.56
CA MET A 561 -2.85 49.89 -73.98
C MET A 561 -2.06 50.84 -74.89
N GLY A 562 -0.78 50.54 -75.19
CA GLY A 562 0.06 51.39 -76.06
C GLY A 562 0.48 52.72 -75.43
N VAL A 563 0.20 52.93 -74.15
CA VAL A 563 0.51 54.18 -73.42
C VAL A 563 2.02 54.36 -73.23
N THR A 564 2.78 53.26 -73.19
CA THR A 564 4.25 53.31 -73.02
C THR A 564 4.98 53.90 -74.23
N HIS A 565 4.42 53.78 -75.45
CA HIS A 565 5.01 54.40 -76.64
C HIS A 565 4.83 55.92 -76.66
N GLN A 566 3.69 56.43 -76.17
CA GLN A 566 3.45 57.87 -76.07
C GLN A 566 4.27 58.54 -74.94
N ALA A 567 4.47 57.85 -73.81
CA ALA A 567 5.33 58.34 -72.73
C ALA A 567 6.83 58.38 -73.12
N ALA A 568 7.32 57.37 -73.86
CA ALA A 568 8.68 57.37 -74.38
C ALA A 568 8.92 58.42 -75.49
N GLU A 569 7.90 58.76 -76.29
CA GLU A 569 7.96 59.90 -77.21
C GLU A 569 7.98 61.25 -76.47
N LEU A 570 7.16 61.43 -75.44
CA LEU A 570 7.16 62.68 -74.65
C LEU A 570 8.47 62.87 -73.86
N GLN A 571 9.11 61.79 -73.39
CA GLN A 571 10.41 61.88 -72.72
C GLN A 571 11.56 62.23 -73.68
N LYS A 572 11.45 61.89 -74.98
CA LYS A 572 12.37 62.36 -76.02
C LYS A 572 12.15 63.83 -76.40
N VAL A 573 10.93 64.35 -76.25
CA VAL A 573 10.63 65.78 -76.53
C VAL A 573 11.06 66.69 -75.37
N GLY A 574 11.10 66.19 -74.13
CA GLY A 574 11.51 66.96 -72.94
C GLY A 574 13.04 67.11 -72.71
N ALA A 575 13.89 66.36 -73.41
CA ALA A 575 15.34 66.35 -73.17
C ALA A 575 16.12 67.47 -73.89
N ASN A 576 15.44 68.36 -74.64
CA ASN A 576 16.05 69.48 -75.37
C ASN A 576 15.63 70.86 -74.85
N ALA A 577 15.16 70.96 -73.60
CA ALA A 577 15.01 72.25 -72.95
C ALA A 577 16.36 72.66 -72.31
N PRO A 578 17.01 73.75 -72.76
CA PRO A 578 18.22 74.25 -72.11
C PRO A 578 17.86 74.75 -70.71
N CYS A 579 18.61 74.30 -69.70
CA CYS A 579 18.58 74.87 -68.36
C CYS A 579 18.89 76.37 -68.45
N VAL A 580 18.00 77.19 -67.89
CA VAL A 580 18.22 78.59 -67.55
C VAL A 580 18.34 78.70 -66.04
#